data_AF-A0A6F8XZE0-F1
#
_entry.id   AF-A0A6F8XZE0-F1
#
_cell.length_a   1.000
_cell.length_b   1.000
_cell.length_c   1.000
_cell.angle_alpha   90.00
_cell.angle_beta   90.00
_cell.angle_gamma   90.00
#
_symmetry.space_group_name_H-M   'P 1'
#
loop_
_entity.id
_entity.type
_entity.pdbx_description
1 polymer ?
#
loop_
_entity_poly.entity_id
_entity_poly.type
_entity_poly.pdbx_seq_one_letter_code
_entity_poly.pdbx_strand_id
1 'polypeptide(L)'
;MACEARGESFDGPDRPAAARRRAPQSRTKVEAQVALFRRKPKLPADQRPALEQDERILAWSPAADGVVVVTNRGLWLPGLHRLGWHEIHKAVWSGRDLVVTPASVVDERSDYKVVADQPILSMLLLDPGDVPDQIRARVTRSVAYTEHHPLPDGGGVRVVARRVSGVDGLTWTVRYDPGTPKDEATVDELVAAARAAATPPDTATLGC
;
A
#
# COMPACT_ATOMS: atom_id res chain seq x y z
N MET A 1 -10.39 -8.59 -30.24
CA MET A 1 -11.41 -7.95 -29.40
C MET A 1 -10.89 -7.97 -27.96
N ALA A 2 -9.99 -7.03 -27.63
CA ALA A 2 -9.33 -6.98 -26.32
C ALA A 2 -10.03 -5.90 -25.50
N CYS A 3 -10.68 -6.32 -24.41
CA CYS A 3 -11.29 -5.43 -23.44
C CYS A 3 -10.17 -5.00 -22.48
N GLU A 4 -9.71 -3.77 -22.60
CA GLU A 4 -8.71 -3.16 -21.71
C GLU A 4 -9.31 -3.04 -20.30
N ALA A 5 -8.93 -3.97 -19.42
CA ALA A 5 -9.19 -3.86 -18.00
C ALA A 5 -8.35 -2.71 -17.44
N ARG A 6 -8.98 -1.54 -17.28
CA ARG A 6 -8.42 -0.45 -16.47
C ARG A 6 -8.47 -0.85 -14.99
N GLY A 7 -7.52 -1.68 -14.58
CA GLY A 7 -7.26 -1.96 -13.17
C GLY A 7 -6.66 -0.71 -12.53
N GLU A 8 -7.36 -0.12 -11.57
CA GLU A 8 -6.83 1.02 -10.82
C GLU A 8 -5.76 0.47 -9.87
N SER A 9 -4.50 0.71 -10.22
CA SER A 9 -3.35 0.33 -9.40
C SER A 9 -3.21 1.32 -8.26
N PHE A 10 -3.29 0.84 -7.02
CA PHE A 10 -3.02 1.66 -5.83
C PHE A 10 -1.53 1.53 -5.49
N ASP A 11 -0.71 2.13 -6.34
CA ASP A 11 0.70 2.37 -6.03
C ASP A 11 0.77 3.59 -5.09
N GLY A 12 1.58 3.51 -4.03
CA GLY A 12 1.94 4.69 -3.25
C GLY A 12 2.57 5.75 -4.15
N PRO A 13 2.47 7.04 -3.81
CA PRO A 13 2.68 8.10 -4.80
C PRO A 13 4.13 8.19 -5.25
N ASP A 14 4.41 7.77 -6.49
CA ASP A 14 5.51 8.35 -7.29
C ASP A 14 5.11 9.79 -7.66
N ARG A 15 5.78 10.79 -7.07
CA ARG A 15 5.62 12.21 -7.43
C ARG A 15 6.99 12.86 -7.53
N PRO A 16 7.27 13.51 -8.66
CA PRO A 16 7.96 14.79 -8.66
C PRO A 16 7.06 15.93 -9.16
N ALA A 17 7.41 17.15 -8.74
CA ALA A 17 6.66 18.39 -8.94
C ALA A 17 7.00 19.08 -10.28
N ALA A 18 5.98 19.70 -10.90
CA ALA A 18 5.92 21.09 -11.39
C ALA A 18 5.31 21.33 -12.79
N ALA A 19 4.52 22.42 -12.85
CA ALA A 19 4.21 23.31 -13.98
C ALA A 19 3.08 22.97 -14.99
N ARG A 20 1.88 23.51 -14.66
CA ARG A 20 0.95 24.34 -15.47
C ARG A 20 0.59 23.90 -16.91
N ARG A 21 -0.71 23.66 -17.15
CA ARG A 21 -1.61 24.47 -18.02
C ARG A 21 -3.07 24.09 -17.79
N ARG A 22 -3.95 25.07 -17.98
CA ARG A 22 -5.40 25.11 -17.66
C ARG A 22 -6.20 24.94 -18.96
N ALA A 23 -7.27 24.14 -18.97
CA ALA A 23 -8.52 24.37 -19.72
C ALA A 23 -9.56 23.26 -19.45
N PRO A 24 -10.87 23.54 -19.61
CA PRO A 24 -11.95 22.85 -18.90
C PRO A 24 -12.71 21.86 -19.79
N GLN A 25 -13.20 20.74 -19.23
CA GLN A 25 -14.34 20.02 -19.82
C GLN A 25 -15.27 19.48 -18.74
N SER A 26 -16.40 20.17 -18.64
CA SER A 26 -17.68 19.71 -18.12
C SER A 26 -18.13 18.40 -18.76
N ARG A 27 -18.58 17.42 -17.95
CA ARG A 27 -19.60 16.44 -18.35
C ARG A 27 -20.29 15.82 -17.12
N THR A 28 -21.49 16.34 -16.88
CA THR A 28 -22.73 15.60 -16.56
C THR A 28 -22.75 14.60 -15.40
N LYS A 29 -23.27 15.12 -14.29
CA LYS A 29 -24.15 14.51 -13.27
C LYS A 29 -25.15 13.49 -13.86
N VAL A 30 -25.03 12.20 -13.53
CA VAL A 30 -26.14 11.22 -13.54
C VAL A 30 -25.92 10.20 -12.41
N GLU A 31 -26.70 10.38 -11.35
CA GLU A 31 -27.40 9.34 -10.58
C GLU A 31 -26.65 8.10 -10.07
N ALA A 32 -26.51 8.03 -8.74
CA ALA A 32 -26.97 6.88 -7.96
C ALA A 32 -27.10 7.30 -6.49
N GLN A 33 -28.13 8.10 -6.19
CA GLN A 33 -28.72 8.04 -4.86
C GLN A 33 -29.52 6.72 -4.75
N VAL A 34 -29.60 6.20 -3.54
CA VAL A 34 -30.28 4.96 -3.12
C VAL A 34 -29.42 3.69 -3.18
N ALA A 35 -28.47 3.59 -2.24
CA ALA A 35 -28.22 2.33 -1.56
C ALA A 35 -28.57 2.52 -0.08
N LEU A 36 -29.88 2.40 0.17
CA LEU A 36 -30.53 2.25 1.45
C LEU A 36 -29.74 1.28 2.34
N PHE A 37 -29.31 1.73 3.52
CA PHE A 37 -28.78 0.98 4.66
C PHE A 37 -28.93 -0.56 4.56
N ARG A 38 -28.06 -1.21 3.76
CA ARG A 38 -27.85 -2.65 3.90
C ARG A 38 -27.13 -2.79 5.24
N ARG A 39 -27.82 -3.29 6.26
CA ARG A 39 -27.17 -3.77 7.48
C ARG A 39 -26.04 -4.68 7.01
N LYS A 40 -24.78 -4.22 7.17
CA LYS A 40 -23.60 -5.02 6.87
C LYS A 40 -23.83 -6.38 7.51
N PRO A 41 -23.77 -7.49 6.75
CA PRO A 41 -23.93 -8.80 7.36
C PRO A 41 -22.94 -8.90 8.54
N LYS A 42 -23.35 -9.56 9.63
CA LYS A 42 -22.39 -9.81 10.70
C LYS A 42 -21.35 -10.76 10.14
N LEU A 43 -20.07 -10.41 10.29
CA LEU A 43 -18.98 -11.32 10.01
C LEU A 43 -19.27 -12.64 10.76
N PRO A 44 -19.31 -13.80 10.08
CA PRO A 44 -19.50 -15.08 10.73
C PRO A 44 -18.49 -15.24 11.86
N ALA A 45 -18.95 -15.63 13.05
CA ALA A 45 -18.08 -15.71 14.23
C ALA A 45 -16.89 -16.65 14.01
N ASP A 46 -17.10 -17.73 13.26
CA ASP A 46 -16.09 -18.74 12.92
C ASP A 46 -15.01 -18.23 11.95
N GLN A 47 -15.26 -17.11 11.29
CA GLN A 47 -14.34 -16.48 10.33
C GLN A 47 -13.79 -15.15 10.86
N ARG A 48 -14.04 -14.86 12.15
CA ARG A 48 -13.51 -13.66 12.79
C ARG A 48 -12.04 -13.91 13.15
N PRO A 49 -11.09 -13.13 12.59
CA PRO A 49 -9.69 -13.29 12.94
C PRO A 49 -9.45 -12.93 14.41
N ALA A 50 -8.41 -13.53 14.98
CA ALA A 50 -7.94 -13.20 16.33
C ALA A 50 -7.32 -11.79 16.30
N LEU A 51 -8.14 -10.79 16.64
CA LEU A 51 -7.76 -9.39 16.65
C LEU A 51 -6.77 -9.12 17.79
N GLU A 52 -5.68 -8.42 17.51
CA GLU A 52 -4.77 -7.91 18.53
C GLU A 52 -5.43 -6.82 19.39
N GLN A 53 -4.78 -6.47 20.50
CA GLN A 53 -5.20 -5.33 21.31
C GLN A 53 -5.19 -4.03 20.46
N ASP A 54 -6.27 -3.28 20.53
CA ASP A 54 -6.59 -2.11 19.67
C ASP A 54 -6.82 -2.39 18.19
N GLU A 55 -6.89 -3.66 17.76
CA GLU A 55 -7.25 -3.99 16.39
C GLU A 55 -8.77 -3.92 16.18
N ARG A 56 -9.19 -3.13 15.17
CA ARG A 56 -10.59 -2.87 14.84
C ARG A 56 -10.85 -3.21 13.38
N ILE A 57 -11.93 -3.96 13.16
CA ILE A 57 -12.44 -4.25 11.82
C ILE A 57 -13.13 -3.01 11.27
N LEU A 58 -12.79 -2.68 10.02
CA LEU A 58 -13.32 -1.50 9.32
C LEU A 58 -14.26 -1.90 8.20
N ALA A 59 -13.85 -2.91 7.43
CA ALA A 59 -14.61 -3.50 6.35
C ALA A 59 -14.27 -4.99 6.25
N TRP A 60 -15.16 -5.76 5.66
CA TRP A 60 -14.92 -7.15 5.32
C TRP A 60 -15.72 -7.48 4.06
N SER A 61 -15.27 -8.47 3.30
CA SER A 61 -15.90 -8.92 2.07
C SER A 61 -15.77 -10.44 1.95
N PRO A 62 -16.86 -11.16 1.60
CA PRO A 62 -16.75 -12.57 1.22
C PRO A 62 -15.96 -12.69 -0.09
N ALA A 63 -15.04 -13.64 -0.12
CA ALA A 63 -14.25 -14.01 -1.27
C ALA A 63 -14.56 -15.45 -1.70
N ALA A 64 -14.19 -15.84 -2.91
CA ALA A 64 -14.37 -17.22 -3.39
C ALA A 64 -13.75 -18.26 -2.44
N ASP A 65 -12.59 -17.93 -1.87
CA ASP A 65 -11.81 -18.84 -1.02
C ASP A 65 -11.95 -18.55 0.50
N GLY A 66 -12.93 -17.72 0.90
CA GLY A 66 -13.17 -17.40 2.32
C GLY A 66 -13.65 -15.98 2.54
N VAL A 67 -13.01 -15.25 3.45
CA VAL A 67 -13.33 -13.85 3.76
C VAL A 67 -12.06 -13.01 3.82
N VAL A 68 -12.12 -11.82 3.24
CA VAL A 68 -11.12 -10.77 3.38
C VAL A 68 -11.59 -9.78 4.44
N VAL A 69 -10.76 -9.52 5.46
CA VAL A 69 -11.08 -8.56 6.54
C VAL A 69 -10.05 -7.44 6.56
N VAL A 70 -10.54 -6.21 6.46
CA VAL A 70 -9.72 -5.00 6.55
C VAL A 70 -9.77 -4.45 7.97
N THR A 71 -8.61 -4.33 8.60
CA THR A 71 -8.49 -3.79 9.97
C THR A 71 -7.64 -2.53 10.00
N ASN A 72 -7.59 -1.87 11.16
CA ASN A 72 -6.68 -0.75 11.35
C ASN A 72 -5.19 -1.14 11.33
N ARG A 73 -4.85 -2.41 11.60
CA ARG A 73 -3.47 -2.92 11.67
C ARG A 73 -3.01 -3.58 10.37
N GLY A 74 -3.91 -4.26 9.66
CA GLY A 74 -3.57 -4.98 8.45
C GLY A 74 -4.76 -5.49 7.65
N LEU A 75 -4.45 -6.35 6.70
CA LEU A 75 -5.37 -7.08 5.85
C LEU A 75 -5.31 -8.56 6.23
N TRP A 76 -6.45 -9.13 6.61
CA TRP A 76 -6.59 -10.57 6.78
C TRP A 76 -7.06 -11.20 5.50
N LEU A 77 -6.29 -12.19 5.05
CA LEU A 77 -6.56 -12.98 3.86
C LEU A 77 -7.36 -14.24 4.20
N PRO A 78 -8.02 -14.87 3.20
CA PRO A 78 -8.59 -16.20 3.36
C PRO A 78 -7.51 -17.17 3.90
N GLY A 79 -7.85 -17.94 4.93
CA GLY A 79 -6.88 -18.76 5.67
C GLY A 79 -6.27 -18.09 6.91
N LEU A 80 -6.80 -16.93 7.34
CA LEU A 80 -6.43 -16.24 8.58
C LEU A 80 -4.96 -15.80 8.63
N HIS A 81 -4.34 -15.54 7.49
CA HIS A 81 -3.04 -14.88 7.45
C HIS A 81 -3.21 -13.36 7.49
N ARG A 82 -2.55 -12.71 8.45
CA ARG A 82 -2.55 -11.24 8.56
C ARG A 82 -1.33 -10.66 7.86
N LEU A 83 -1.57 -9.78 6.90
CA LEU A 83 -0.56 -8.90 6.32
C LEU A 83 -0.67 -7.50 6.93
N GLY A 84 0.39 -7.01 7.54
CA GLY A 84 0.49 -5.62 7.96
C GLY A 84 0.45 -4.67 6.77
N TRP A 85 -0.09 -3.47 6.95
CA TRP A 85 -0.13 -2.47 5.86
C TRP A 85 1.25 -2.14 5.27
N HIS A 86 2.31 -2.26 6.07
CA HIS A 86 3.68 -2.03 5.64
C HIS A 86 4.24 -3.16 4.77
N GLU A 87 3.70 -4.38 4.88
CA GLU A 87 4.10 -5.57 4.11
C GLU A 87 3.42 -5.59 2.72
N ILE A 88 2.33 -4.85 2.53
CA ILE A 88 1.62 -4.81 1.26
C ILE A 88 2.33 -3.86 0.30
N HIS A 89 3.15 -4.37 -0.63
CA HIS A 89 3.85 -3.53 -1.60
C HIS A 89 2.84 -2.78 -2.47
N LYS A 90 1.95 -3.54 -3.10
CA LYS A 90 0.98 -3.06 -4.07
C LYS A 90 -0.35 -3.77 -3.86
N ALA A 91 -1.43 -3.03 -4.05
CA ALA A 91 -2.76 -3.60 -4.16
C ALA A 91 -3.44 -3.06 -5.43
N VAL A 92 -4.08 -3.94 -6.17
CA VAL A 92 -4.82 -3.61 -7.39
C VAL A 92 -6.22 -4.19 -7.27
N TRP A 93 -7.20 -3.38 -7.64
CA TRP A 93 -8.59 -3.81 -7.71
C TRP A 93 -9.09 -3.70 -9.15
N SER A 94 -9.68 -4.79 -9.65
CA SER A 94 -10.21 -4.89 -11.01
C SER A 94 -11.74 -4.80 -11.11
N GLY A 95 -12.44 -4.53 -9.99
CA GLY A 95 -13.90 -4.56 -9.90
C GLY A 95 -14.48 -5.90 -9.40
N ARG A 96 -13.70 -6.98 -9.47
CA ARG A 96 -14.05 -8.28 -8.88
C ARG A 96 -12.85 -8.98 -8.24
N ASP A 97 -11.65 -8.80 -8.81
CA ASP A 97 -10.43 -9.42 -8.33
C ASP A 97 -9.61 -8.39 -7.54
N LEU A 98 -9.32 -8.73 -6.29
CA LEU A 98 -8.37 -8.03 -5.43
C LEU A 98 -7.03 -8.74 -5.54
N VAL A 99 -6.05 -8.04 -6.09
CA VAL A 99 -4.69 -8.53 -6.32
C VAL A 99 -3.76 -7.80 -5.36
N VAL A 100 -3.12 -8.54 -4.46
CA VAL A 100 -2.20 -8.03 -3.45
C VAL A 100 -0.81 -8.58 -3.75
N THR A 101 0.19 -7.71 -3.75
CA THR A 101 1.61 -8.09 -3.85
C THR A 101 2.24 -7.84 -2.49
N PRO A 102 2.46 -8.88 -1.67
CA PRO A 102 3.21 -8.73 -0.44
C PRO A 102 4.69 -8.50 -0.75
N ALA A 103 5.39 -7.85 0.17
CA ALA A 103 6.85 -7.77 0.18
C ALA A 103 7.35 -8.54 1.41
N SER A 104 8.43 -9.29 1.22
CA SER A 104 9.13 -9.94 2.32
C SER A 104 10.56 -9.44 2.39
N VAL A 105 11.10 -9.44 3.61
CA VAL A 105 12.48 -9.04 3.89
C VAL A 105 13.40 -10.16 3.43
N VAL A 106 14.31 -9.85 2.51
CA VAL A 106 15.34 -10.77 2.02
C VAL A 106 16.68 -10.53 2.68
N ASP A 107 16.89 -9.32 3.23
CA ASP A 107 18.11 -8.97 3.97
C ASP A 107 17.80 -7.87 4.98
N GLU A 108 18.44 -7.92 6.15
CA GLU A 108 18.28 -6.93 7.22
C GLU A 108 19.60 -6.21 7.45
N ARG A 109 19.59 -4.88 7.28
CA ARG A 109 20.72 -4.00 7.57
C ARG A 109 20.40 -3.13 8.77
N SER A 110 21.44 -2.52 9.33
CA SER A 110 21.35 -1.68 10.53
C SER A 110 20.31 -0.55 10.38
N ASP A 111 20.22 0.02 9.18
CA ASP A 111 19.41 1.21 8.89
C ASP A 111 18.21 0.96 7.97
N TYR A 112 18.16 -0.16 7.25
CA TYR A 112 17.06 -0.45 6.34
C TYR A 112 16.94 -1.96 6.10
N LYS A 113 15.82 -2.36 5.52
CA LYS A 113 15.59 -3.76 5.13
C LYS A 113 15.55 -3.85 3.62
N VAL A 114 16.25 -4.83 3.05
CA VAL A 114 16.10 -5.14 1.63
C VAL A 114 14.87 -6.01 1.48
N VAL A 115 13.95 -5.60 0.62
CA VAL A 115 12.69 -6.31 0.39
C VAL A 115 12.58 -6.76 -1.07
N ALA A 116 11.93 -7.91 -1.25
CA ALA A 116 11.56 -8.43 -2.56
C ALA A 116 10.06 -8.72 -2.62
N ASP A 117 9.51 -8.62 -3.82
CA ASP A 117 8.11 -8.94 -4.08
C ASP A 117 7.89 -10.45 -3.87
N GLN A 118 6.88 -10.78 -3.07
CA GLN A 118 6.38 -12.13 -2.90
C GLN A 118 5.41 -12.50 -4.02
N PRO A 119 5.06 -13.79 -4.16
CA PRO A 119 4.02 -14.23 -5.08
C PRO A 119 2.75 -13.40 -4.93
N ILE A 120 2.20 -12.99 -6.07
CA ILE A 120 0.99 -12.19 -6.13
C ILE A 120 -0.19 -13.03 -5.62
N LEU A 121 -0.97 -12.46 -4.70
CA LEU A 121 -2.15 -13.07 -4.11
C LEU A 121 -3.38 -12.48 -4.78
N SER A 122 -4.11 -13.28 -5.55
CA SER A 122 -5.35 -12.88 -6.22
C SER A 122 -6.55 -13.47 -5.49
N MET A 123 -7.55 -12.63 -5.19
CA MET A 123 -8.76 -13.02 -4.50
C MET A 123 -9.99 -12.47 -5.22
N LEU A 124 -10.94 -13.33 -5.55
CA LEU A 124 -12.21 -12.91 -6.13
C LEU A 124 -13.16 -12.48 -5.00
N LEU A 125 -13.46 -11.19 -4.91
CA LEU A 125 -14.43 -10.64 -3.95
C LEU A 125 -15.85 -10.78 -4.51
N LEU A 126 -16.74 -11.43 -3.75
CA LEU A 126 -18.12 -11.68 -4.14
C LEU A 126 -19.02 -10.49 -3.82
N ASP A 127 -18.73 -9.78 -2.72
CA ASP A 127 -19.42 -8.55 -2.31
C ASP A 127 -18.38 -7.56 -1.78
N PRO A 128 -17.75 -6.73 -2.65
CA PRO A 128 -16.58 -5.94 -2.27
C PRO A 128 -16.88 -4.86 -1.20
N GLY A 129 -18.11 -4.34 -1.15
CA GLY A 129 -18.48 -3.27 -0.22
C GLY A 129 -17.43 -2.13 -0.17
N ASP A 130 -17.03 -1.72 1.04
CA ASP A 130 -16.01 -0.70 1.26
C ASP A 130 -14.57 -1.26 1.28
N VAL A 131 -14.36 -2.56 1.06
CA VAL A 131 -13.03 -3.19 1.20
C VAL A 131 -11.98 -2.57 0.28
N PRO A 132 -12.24 -2.39 -1.04
CA PRO A 132 -11.25 -1.79 -1.94
C PRO A 132 -10.84 -0.37 -1.51
N ASP A 133 -11.82 0.46 -1.11
CA ASP A 133 -11.56 1.84 -0.69
C ASP A 133 -10.75 1.90 0.62
N GLN A 134 -11.06 1.00 1.58
CA GLN A 134 -10.30 0.92 2.83
C GLN A 134 -8.87 0.45 2.61
N ILE A 135 -8.65 -0.53 1.72
CA ILE A 135 -7.31 -0.99 1.34
C ILE A 135 -6.53 0.16 0.70
N ARG A 136 -7.11 0.82 -0.32
CA ARG A 136 -6.48 1.97 -0.99
C ARG A 136 -6.07 3.04 0.02
N ALA A 137 -7.02 3.51 0.84
CA ALA A 137 -6.77 4.58 1.79
C ALA A 137 -5.61 4.24 2.76
N ARG A 138 -5.49 2.97 3.17
CA ARG A 138 -4.48 2.53 4.14
C ARG A 138 -3.14 2.26 3.52
N VAL A 139 -3.10 1.61 2.35
CA VAL A 139 -1.85 1.42 1.59
C VAL A 139 -1.27 2.79 1.25
N THR A 140 -2.08 3.73 0.74
CA THR A 140 -1.61 5.09 0.46
C THR A 140 -1.13 5.82 1.72
N ARG A 141 -1.83 5.71 2.85
CA ARG A 141 -1.43 6.37 4.12
C ARG A 141 -0.16 5.75 4.73
N SER A 142 0.08 4.47 4.48
CA SER A 142 1.27 3.77 4.98
C SER A 142 2.55 4.29 4.34
N VAL A 143 2.49 4.77 3.09
CA VAL A 143 3.68 5.30 2.42
C VAL A 143 3.97 6.71 2.92
N ALA A 144 5.14 6.89 3.53
CA ALA A 144 5.64 8.19 3.95
C ALA A 144 6.60 8.79 2.91
N TYR A 145 7.40 7.93 2.27
CA TYR A 145 8.38 8.31 1.28
C TYR A 145 8.53 7.19 0.24
N THR A 146 8.73 7.56 -1.01
CA THR A 146 9.14 6.65 -2.07
C THR A 146 9.95 7.43 -3.09
N GLU A 147 11.11 6.91 -3.46
CA GLU A 147 11.93 7.46 -4.53
C GLU A 147 12.63 6.33 -5.28
N HIS A 148 12.69 6.47 -6.61
CA HIS A 148 13.40 5.54 -7.47
C HIS A 148 14.65 6.20 -8.02
N HIS A 149 15.78 5.54 -7.80
CA HIS A 149 17.10 5.99 -8.22
C HIS A 149 17.60 5.06 -9.33
N PRO A 150 17.72 5.54 -10.59
CA PRO A 150 18.33 4.77 -11.65
C PRO A 150 19.83 4.63 -11.39
N LEU A 151 20.38 3.43 -11.63
CA LEU A 151 21.82 3.17 -11.49
C LEU A 151 22.53 3.21 -12.86
N PRO A 152 23.81 3.63 -12.89
CA PRO A 152 24.55 3.81 -14.14
C PRO A 152 24.78 2.49 -14.91
N ASP A 153 24.86 1.34 -14.21
CA ASP A 153 25.13 0.04 -14.81
C ASP A 153 23.87 -0.68 -15.35
N GLY A 154 22.72 0.01 -15.33
CA GLY A 154 21.42 -0.54 -15.70
C GLY A 154 20.65 -1.08 -14.50
N GLY A 155 19.34 -0.82 -14.49
CA GLY A 155 18.47 -1.09 -13.35
C GLY A 155 18.33 0.12 -12.43
N GLY A 156 17.90 -0.14 -11.20
CA GLY A 156 17.56 0.92 -10.27
C GLY A 156 17.24 0.40 -8.88
N VAL A 157 17.22 1.33 -7.95
CA VAL A 157 16.91 1.08 -6.55
C VAL A 157 15.74 1.95 -6.14
N ARG A 158 14.72 1.35 -5.56
CA ARG A 158 13.59 2.06 -4.97
C ARG A 158 13.75 2.10 -3.45
N VAL A 159 13.92 3.29 -2.91
CA VAL A 159 13.96 3.56 -1.47
C VAL A 159 12.55 3.94 -1.03
N VAL A 160 12.02 3.24 -0.04
CA VAL A 160 10.65 3.46 0.46
C VAL A 160 10.67 3.55 1.98
N ALA A 161 9.99 4.57 2.53
CA ALA A 161 9.72 4.67 3.96
C ALA A 161 8.23 4.42 4.23
N ARG A 162 7.92 3.47 5.11
CA ARG A 162 6.56 3.07 5.44
C ARG A 162 6.27 3.24 6.92
N ARG A 163 5.08 3.75 7.23
CA ARG A 163 4.52 3.84 8.58
C ARG A 163 3.96 2.47 8.96
N VAL A 164 4.43 1.94 10.09
CA VAL A 164 3.87 0.72 10.66
C VAL A 164 2.70 1.11 11.55
N SER A 165 1.54 0.50 11.29
CA SER A 165 0.33 0.81 12.07
C SER A 165 0.48 0.31 13.50
N GLY A 166 0.90 1.18 14.42
CA GLY A 166 1.10 0.85 15.83
C GLY A 166 2.49 1.05 16.38
N VAL A 167 3.42 1.45 15.53
CA VAL A 167 4.76 1.82 15.93
C VAL A 167 4.98 3.23 15.45
N ASP A 168 5.37 4.12 16.36
CA ASP A 168 5.83 5.44 15.98
C ASP A 168 7.21 5.29 15.32
N GLY A 169 7.28 5.68 14.05
CA GLY A 169 8.50 5.58 13.26
C GLY A 169 8.25 5.21 11.81
N LEU A 170 9.32 5.30 11.04
CA LEU A 170 9.36 4.89 9.64
C LEU A 170 10.23 3.65 9.51
N THR A 171 9.68 2.62 8.91
CA THR A 171 10.44 1.47 8.44
C THR A 171 10.98 1.78 7.06
N TRP A 172 12.31 1.77 6.93
CA TRP A 172 13.00 2.02 5.67
C TRP A 172 13.25 0.69 4.96
N THR A 173 12.82 0.63 3.70
CA THR A 173 12.94 -0.56 2.86
C THR A 173 13.53 -0.20 1.52
N VAL A 174 14.40 -1.07 1.00
CA VAL A 174 15.05 -0.92 -0.30
C VAL A 174 14.64 -2.09 -1.19
N ARG A 175 14.23 -1.78 -2.41
CA ARG A 175 14.00 -2.78 -3.46
C ARG A 175 14.95 -2.53 -4.62
N TYR A 176 15.60 -3.59 -5.06
CA TYR A 176 16.39 -3.60 -6.29
C TYR A 176 15.50 -3.99 -7.47
N ASP A 177 15.68 -3.34 -8.61
CA ASP A 177 15.08 -3.78 -9.86
C ASP A 177 15.73 -5.09 -10.32
N PRO A 178 15.01 -5.98 -11.04
CA PRO A 178 15.55 -7.24 -11.51
C PRO A 178 16.84 -7.08 -12.32
N GLY A 179 17.89 -7.82 -11.95
CA GLY A 179 19.19 -7.78 -12.63
C GLY A 179 20.13 -6.66 -12.18
N THR A 180 19.74 -5.85 -11.21
CA THR A 180 20.58 -4.78 -10.66
C THR A 180 21.68 -5.34 -9.74
N PRO A 181 22.96 -4.98 -9.92
CA PRO A 181 24.01 -5.35 -8.97
C PRO A 181 23.75 -4.70 -7.60
N LYS A 182 24.00 -5.45 -6.53
CA LYS A 182 23.87 -4.95 -5.15
C LYS A 182 25.08 -4.09 -4.79
N ASP A 183 25.03 -2.81 -5.12
CA ASP A 183 26.02 -1.83 -4.65
C ASP A 183 25.57 -1.27 -3.29
N GLU A 184 26.08 -1.87 -2.21
CA GLU A 184 25.68 -1.53 -0.85
C GLU A 184 26.07 -0.09 -0.47
N ALA A 185 27.25 0.38 -0.87
CA ALA A 185 27.72 1.72 -0.54
C ALA A 185 26.85 2.81 -1.18
N THR A 186 26.50 2.65 -2.45
CA THR A 186 25.59 3.57 -3.15
C THR A 186 24.21 3.57 -2.49
N VAL A 187 23.69 2.40 -2.12
CA VAL A 187 22.37 2.27 -1.49
C VAL A 187 22.34 2.90 -0.11
N ASP A 188 23.40 2.74 0.68
CA ASP A 188 23.52 3.35 2.01
C ASP A 188 23.46 4.89 1.91
N GLU A 189 24.16 5.48 0.93
CA GLU A 189 24.10 6.93 0.67
C GLU A 189 22.70 7.38 0.24
N LEU A 190 22.03 6.63 -0.64
CA LEU A 190 20.67 6.93 -1.08
C LEU A 190 19.66 6.87 0.09
N VAL A 191 19.79 5.86 0.95
CA VAL A 191 18.92 5.73 2.14
C VAL A 191 19.20 6.86 3.14
N ALA A 192 20.45 7.24 3.35
CA ALA A 192 20.82 8.36 4.21
C ALA A 192 20.24 9.69 3.68
N ALA A 193 20.36 9.95 2.39
CA ALA A 193 19.79 11.12 1.73
C ALA A 193 18.25 11.14 1.85
N ALA A 194 17.60 10.01 1.60
CA ALA A 194 16.15 9.88 1.71
C ALA A 194 15.66 10.11 3.14
N ARG A 195 16.38 9.58 4.14
CA ARG A 195 16.09 9.82 5.58
C ARG A 195 16.19 11.29 5.96
N ALA A 196 17.22 11.98 5.47
CA ALA A 196 17.38 13.41 5.68
C ALA A 196 16.21 14.19 5.04
N ALA A 197 15.77 13.80 3.84
CA ALA A 197 14.65 14.43 3.14
C ALA A 197 13.27 14.16 3.78
N ALA A 198 13.08 12.97 4.37
CA ALA A 198 11.83 12.57 5.01
C ALA A 198 11.70 13.07 6.46
N THR A 199 12.77 13.61 7.05
CA THR A 199 12.70 14.30 8.34
C THR A 199 11.95 15.62 8.11
N PRO A 200 10.79 15.84 8.74
CA PRO A 200 10.10 17.12 8.59
C PRO A 200 11.04 18.24 9.06
N PRO A 201 11.04 19.41 8.40
CA PRO A 201 11.80 20.55 8.90
C PRO A 201 11.33 20.83 10.33
N ASP A 202 12.28 20.82 11.26
CA ASP A 202 12.03 21.13 12.66
C ASP A 202 11.31 22.48 12.71
N THR A 203 10.01 22.44 13.03
CA THR A 203 9.18 23.64 13.10
C THR A 203 9.37 24.34 14.45
N ALA A 204 10.49 24.10 15.13
CA ALA A 204 10.98 24.90 16.23
C ALA A 204 11.93 25.98 15.70
N THR A 205 11.38 27.06 15.12
CA THR A 205 11.86 28.46 15.22
C THR A 205 10.95 29.33 14.34
N LEU A 206 9.87 29.86 14.93
CA LEU A 206 9.24 31.13 14.54
C LEU A 206 8.24 31.49 15.65
N GLY A 207 8.81 31.72 16.83
CA GLY A 207 8.16 32.37 17.96
C GLY A 207 9.12 33.43 18.48
N CYS A 208 9.10 34.59 17.84
CA CYS A 208 9.57 35.88 18.37
C CYS A 208 8.58 36.95 17.88
#